data_AF-A0A8I0FDN3-F1
#
_entry.id   AF-A0A8I0FDN3-F1
#
_cell.length_a   1.000
_cell.length_b   1.000
_cell.length_c   1.000
_cell.angle_alpha   90.00
_cell.angle_beta   90.00
_cell.angle_gamma   90.00
#
_symmetry.space_group_name_H-M   'P 1'
#
loop_
_entity.id
_entity.type
_entity.pdbx_description
1 polymer ?
#
loop_
_entity_poly.entity_id
_entity_poly.type
_entity_poly.pdbx_seq_one_letter_code
_entity_poly.pdbx_strand_id
1 'polypeptide(L)'
;GKPAHYQLCTEQEFNSLLSTSYAGDTGESQQVAAGLEDHPDLLSLADQVPETEDLMDQEDDAPIVRLINALLSEAIRVGASDIHIEAFEKKLSVRLRVDGQLREIVQPRRELAPLLVSRIKVMAKLDIAEKRVPQDGRISLRLAGREVDVRVSTLPSSHGERVVMRLLDKQAGRLNMTHLGLMANDYERLTQLVHRPHGIILVTGPTGSGKTTTLYAALSDLNDNTRNILTAEDPIEYQLEG
;
A
#
# COMPACT_ATOMS: atom_id res chain seq x y z
N GLY A 1 -28.34 5.36 -27.83
CA GLY A 1 -28.41 5.83 -29.22
C GLY A 1 -29.16 7.14 -29.35
N LYS A 2 -28.66 8.22 -28.71
CA LYS A 2 -29.05 9.60 -29.03
C LYS A 2 -27.85 10.27 -29.71
N PRO A 3 -28.05 11.20 -30.66
CA PRO A 3 -26.94 11.94 -31.27
C PRO A 3 -26.22 12.77 -30.20
N ALA A 4 -24.89 12.71 -30.19
CA ALA A 4 -24.05 13.50 -29.31
C ALA A 4 -23.54 14.75 -30.04
N HIS A 5 -23.50 15.87 -29.33
CA HIS A 5 -22.88 17.10 -29.82
C HIS A 5 -21.44 17.17 -29.31
N TYR A 6 -20.50 17.45 -30.21
CA TYR A 6 -19.08 17.55 -29.90
C TYR A 6 -18.64 19.00 -29.92
N GLN A 7 -17.77 19.37 -28.98
CA GLN A 7 -17.14 20.68 -28.90
C GLN A 7 -15.63 20.49 -28.67
N LEU A 8 -14.81 21.22 -29.43
CA LEU A 8 -13.38 21.30 -29.21
C LEU A 8 -13.11 22.13 -27.95
N CYS A 9 -12.25 21.63 -27.07
CA CYS A 9 -11.81 22.32 -25.86
C CYS A 9 -10.31 22.15 -25.68
N THR A 10 -9.73 23.04 -24.88
CA THR A 10 -8.33 22.91 -24.44
C THR A 10 -8.22 21.81 -23.37
N GLU A 11 -7.00 21.31 -23.15
CA GLU A 11 -6.74 20.26 -22.17
C GLU A 11 -7.14 20.67 -20.73
N GLN A 12 -6.94 21.95 -20.38
CA GLN A 12 -7.37 22.50 -19.09
C GLN A 12 -8.90 22.50 -18.95
N GLU A 13 -9.62 22.95 -19.98
CA GLU A 13 -11.09 22.96 -19.97
C GLU A 13 -11.65 21.54 -19.95
N PHE A 14 -11.02 20.62 -20.67
CA PHE A 14 -11.40 19.20 -20.67
C PHE A 14 -11.29 18.60 -19.26
N ASN A 15 -10.15 18.81 -18.60
CA ASN A 15 -9.90 18.27 -17.27
C ASN A 15 -10.85 18.87 -16.22
N SER A 16 -11.19 20.15 -16.34
CA SER A 16 -12.17 20.80 -15.46
C SER A 16 -13.60 20.30 -15.69
N LEU A 17 -14.00 20.05 -16.94
CA LEU A 17 -15.32 19.51 -17.26
C LEU A 17 -15.45 18.04 -16.84
N LEU A 18 -14.36 17.28 -16.98
CA LEU A 18 -14.25 15.89 -16.54
C LEU A 18 -14.38 15.80 -15.01
N SER A 19 -13.63 16.60 -14.26
CA SER A 19 -13.69 16.61 -12.80
C SER A 19 -15.08 16.99 -12.30
N THR A 20 -15.73 17.96 -12.92
CA THR A 20 -17.06 18.43 -12.50
C THR A 20 -18.17 17.43 -12.85
N SER A 21 -18.07 16.76 -14.01
CA SER A 21 -19.10 15.80 -14.46
C SER A 21 -19.04 14.47 -13.69
N TYR A 22 -17.87 14.10 -13.16
CA TYR A 22 -17.67 12.91 -12.35
C TYR A 22 -17.60 13.18 -10.84
N ALA A 23 -17.75 14.44 -10.40
CA ALA A 23 -17.86 14.83 -8.99
C ALA A 23 -19.18 14.39 -8.32
N GLY A 24 -20.09 13.79 -9.09
CA GLY A 24 -21.30 13.17 -8.56
C GLY A 24 -21.00 11.83 -7.90
N ASP A 25 -21.05 11.82 -6.57
CA ASP A 25 -21.20 10.66 -5.69
C ASP A 25 -19.96 9.75 -5.52
N THR A 26 -18.88 10.30 -4.94
CA THR A 26 -17.95 9.69 -3.95
C THR A 26 -16.64 10.50 -3.89
N GLY A 27 -16.61 11.52 -3.03
CA GLY A 27 -15.63 12.62 -3.03
C GLY A 27 -14.21 12.33 -2.56
N GLU A 28 -13.79 11.08 -2.33
CA GLU A 28 -12.49 10.80 -1.69
C GLU A 28 -11.47 10.08 -2.60
N SER A 29 -11.86 9.67 -3.81
CA SER A 29 -11.02 8.77 -4.63
C SER A 29 -10.25 9.43 -5.78
N GLN A 30 -10.48 10.71 -6.10
CA GLN A 30 -10.00 11.29 -7.37
C GLN A 30 -8.82 12.27 -7.29
N GLN A 31 -8.35 12.70 -6.12
CA GLN A 31 -7.14 13.54 -6.05
C GLN A 31 -5.84 12.76 -6.33
N VAL A 32 -5.91 11.44 -6.48
CA VAL A 32 -4.72 10.56 -6.58
C VAL A 32 -4.18 10.42 -8.01
N ALA A 33 -4.97 10.74 -9.05
CA ALA A 33 -4.62 10.39 -10.42
C ALA A 33 -3.86 11.47 -11.22
N ALA A 34 -3.90 12.75 -10.82
CA ALA A 34 -3.56 13.86 -11.71
C ALA A 34 -2.17 14.52 -11.50
N GLY A 35 -1.25 13.94 -10.71
CA GLY A 35 -0.02 14.65 -10.33
C GLY A 35 1.26 13.83 -10.13
N LEU A 36 1.38 12.63 -10.72
CA LEU A 36 2.49 11.70 -10.39
C LEU A 36 3.43 11.36 -11.56
N GLU A 37 3.64 12.29 -12.51
CA GLU A 37 4.64 12.09 -13.58
C GLU A 37 6.04 12.65 -13.24
N ASP A 38 6.17 13.55 -12.25
CA ASP A 38 7.47 14.01 -11.75
C ASP A 38 7.80 13.38 -10.39
N HIS A 39 9.08 13.06 -10.20
CA HIS A 39 9.60 12.54 -8.92
C HIS A 39 9.12 13.42 -7.76
N PRO A 40 8.29 12.91 -6.83
CA PRO A 40 7.86 13.72 -5.71
C PRO A 40 9.08 14.00 -4.84
N ASP A 41 9.52 15.26 -4.80
CA ASP A 41 10.51 15.71 -3.83
C ASP A 41 9.83 15.70 -2.45
N LEU A 42 9.96 14.57 -1.76
CA LEU A 42 9.38 14.33 -0.44
C LEU A 42 9.82 15.37 0.60
N LEU A 43 11.03 15.92 0.46
CA LEU A 43 11.51 16.94 1.37
C LEU A 43 10.78 18.26 1.10
N SER A 44 10.62 18.65 -0.16
CA SER A 44 9.83 19.84 -0.52
C SER A 44 8.39 19.74 -0.05
N LEU A 45 7.75 18.58 -0.17
CA LEU A 45 6.38 18.35 0.29
C LEU A 45 6.28 18.42 1.81
N ALA A 46 7.30 17.93 2.52
CA ALA A 46 7.37 18.05 3.97
C ALA A 46 7.54 19.51 4.43
N ASP A 47 8.34 20.29 3.71
CA ASP A 47 8.55 21.72 4.01
C ASP A 47 7.35 22.61 3.64
N GLN A 48 6.46 22.15 2.74
CA GLN A 48 5.22 22.82 2.39
C GLN A 48 4.10 22.66 3.44
N VAL A 49 4.30 21.81 4.45
CA VAL A 49 3.31 21.67 5.53
C VAL A 49 3.41 22.88 6.47
N PRO A 50 2.33 23.65 6.67
CA PRO A 50 2.35 24.83 7.54
C PRO A 50 2.74 24.51 8.98
N GLU A 51 3.36 25.46 9.67
CA GLU A 51 3.65 25.36 11.10
C GLU A 51 2.35 25.50 11.92
N THR A 52 2.36 24.89 13.11
CA THR A 52 1.17 24.57 13.93
C THR A 52 0.29 25.75 14.34
N GLU A 53 0.73 27.00 14.20
CA GLU A 53 -0.05 28.19 14.56
C GLU A 53 -1.22 28.48 13.58
N ASP A 54 -1.12 28.07 12.31
CA ASP A 54 -2.16 28.32 11.29
C ASP A 54 -3.19 27.18 11.14
N LEU A 55 -3.02 26.06 11.86
CA LEU A 55 -3.80 24.83 11.66
C LEU A 55 -5.05 24.72 12.55
N MET A 56 -5.27 25.65 13.48
CA MET A 56 -6.56 25.73 14.20
C MET A 56 -7.66 26.33 13.32
N ASP A 57 -7.30 27.01 12.22
CA ASP A 57 -8.22 27.74 11.34
C ASP A 57 -8.32 27.14 9.91
N GLN A 58 -7.72 25.98 9.62
CA GLN A 58 -7.82 25.36 8.30
C GLN A 58 -8.31 23.91 8.38
N GLU A 59 -9.54 23.71 7.89
CA GLU A 59 -10.14 22.43 7.51
C GLU A 59 -9.37 21.71 6.38
N ASP A 60 -8.14 22.14 6.07
CA ASP A 60 -7.40 21.76 4.88
C ASP A 60 -6.24 20.81 5.23
N ASP A 61 -6.60 19.55 5.48
CA ASP A 61 -5.69 18.41 5.65
C ASP A 61 -4.78 18.15 4.42
N ALA A 62 -4.95 18.92 3.34
CA ALA A 62 -4.34 18.70 2.03
C ALA A 62 -2.80 18.56 2.04
N PRO A 63 -2.00 19.34 2.79
CA PRO A 63 -0.54 19.16 2.79
C PRO A 63 -0.09 17.82 3.40
N ILE A 64 -0.67 17.44 4.55
CA ILE A 64 -0.35 16.17 5.24
C ILE A 64 -0.81 14.98 4.41
N VAL A 65 -2.01 15.07 3.82
CA VAL A 65 -2.54 14.03 2.92
C VAL A 65 -1.63 13.86 1.70
N ARG A 66 -1.18 14.95 1.08
CA ARG A 66 -0.24 14.90 -0.06
C ARG A 66 1.07 14.23 0.33
N LEU A 67 1.63 14.56 1.49
CA LEU A 67 2.86 13.92 1.98
C LEU A 67 2.67 12.41 2.20
N ILE A 68 1.59 11.98 2.86
CA ILE A 68 1.30 10.56 3.07
C ILE A 68 1.12 9.82 1.74
N ASN A 69 0.37 10.40 0.81
CA ASN A 69 0.16 9.82 -0.52
C ASN A 69 1.46 9.73 -1.31
N ALA A 70 2.34 10.72 -1.21
CA ALA A 70 3.66 10.69 -1.84
C ALA A 70 4.56 9.60 -1.21
N LEU A 71 4.54 9.45 0.12
CA LEU A 71 5.27 8.37 0.80
C LEU A 71 4.78 6.98 0.37
N LEU A 72 3.46 6.78 0.28
CA LEU A 72 2.87 5.52 -0.19
C LEU A 72 3.21 5.23 -1.66
N SER A 73 3.11 6.26 -2.51
CA SER A 73 3.46 6.15 -3.93
C SER A 73 4.93 5.80 -4.11
N GLU A 74 5.82 6.45 -3.35
CA GLU A 74 7.25 6.17 -3.36
C GLU A 74 7.53 4.74 -2.91
N ALA A 75 6.90 4.29 -1.83
CA ALA A 75 7.05 2.95 -1.31
C ALA A 75 6.63 1.88 -2.33
N ILE A 76 5.51 2.08 -3.03
CA ILE A 76 5.07 1.18 -4.11
C ILE A 76 6.06 1.21 -5.29
N ARG A 77 6.52 2.40 -5.69
CA ARG A 77 7.45 2.59 -6.80
C ARG A 77 8.75 1.83 -6.60
N VAL A 78 9.32 1.87 -5.39
CA VAL A 78 10.56 1.18 -5.05
C VAL A 78 10.36 -0.27 -4.58
N GLY A 79 9.11 -0.76 -4.55
CA GLY A 79 8.79 -2.12 -4.13
C GLY A 79 9.05 -2.38 -2.63
N ALA A 80 8.80 -1.39 -1.77
CA ALA A 80 8.96 -1.52 -0.33
C ALA A 80 7.87 -2.43 0.29
N SER A 81 8.25 -3.25 1.27
CA SER A 81 7.32 -4.09 2.05
C SER A 81 6.66 -3.32 3.20
N ASP A 82 7.40 -2.40 3.82
CA ASP A 82 6.94 -1.65 5.00
C ASP A 82 7.40 -0.19 4.92
N ILE A 83 6.56 0.72 5.38
CA ILE A 83 6.87 2.13 5.67
C ILE A 83 6.93 2.28 7.19
N HIS A 84 8.02 2.86 7.67
CA HIS A 84 8.26 3.11 9.10
C HIS A 84 8.30 4.62 9.34
N ILE A 85 7.46 5.11 10.24
CA ILE A 85 7.47 6.52 10.69
C ILE A 85 7.78 6.51 12.18
N GLU A 86 8.94 7.10 12.54
CA GLU A 86 9.48 7.01 13.89
C GLU A 86 9.92 8.40 14.39
N ALA A 87 9.27 8.86 15.46
CA ALA A 87 9.72 10.05 16.18
C ALA A 87 10.82 9.70 17.19
N PHE A 88 11.88 10.49 17.18
CA PHE A 88 12.96 10.52 18.17
C PHE A 88 12.96 11.87 18.89
N GLU A 89 13.81 12.03 19.90
CA GLU A 89 13.93 13.24 20.72
C GLU A 89 13.99 14.53 19.89
N LYS A 90 14.80 14.54 18.83
CA LYS A 90 15.09 15.76 18.04
C LYS A 90 14.76 15.65 16.56
N LYS A 91 14.26 14.50 16.10
CA LYS A 91 13.99 14.27 14.67
C LYS A 91 12.84 13.31 14.44
N LEU A 92 12.22 13.42 13.28
CA LEU A 92 11.29 12.45 12.72
C LEU A 92 12.00 11.73 11.56
N SER A 93 11.96 10.41 11.56
CA SER A 93 12.57 9.58 10.50
C SER A 93 11.48 8.81 9.79
N VAL A 94 11.49 8.85 8.45
CA VAL A 94 10.67 7.98 7.61
C VAL A 94 11.59 7.02 6.86
N ARG A 95 11.36 5.72 7.01
CA ARG A 95 12.16 4.66 6.41
C ARG A 95 11.30 3.70 5.62
N LEU A 96 11.84 3.17 4.54
CA LEU A 96 11.23 2.10 3.76
C LEU A 96 12.02 0.81 3.97
N ARG A 97 11.31 -0.32 4.08
CA ARG A 97 11.93 -1.63 3.98
C ARG A 97 11.88 -2.11 2.54
N VAL A 98 13.03 -2.19 1.89
CA VAL A 98 13.18 -2.71 0.52
C VAL A 98 14.11 -3.91 0.58
N ASP A 99 13.69 -5.05 0.04
CA ASP A 99 14.44 -6.32 0.07
C ASP A 99 14.92 -6.70 1.48
N GLY A 100 14.06 -6.48 2.48
CA GLY A 100 14.35 -6.75 3.89
C GLY A 100 15.19 -5.68 4.61
N GLN A 101 15.82 -4.75 3.87
CA GLN A 101 16.69 -3.72 4.44
C GLN A 101 15.95 -2.40 4.65
N LEU A 102 16.16 -1.77 5.81
CA LEU A 102 15.61 -0.44 6.10
C LEU A 102 16.49 0.64 5.49
N ARG A 103 15.87 1.55 4.74
CA ARG A 103 16.51 2.73 4.14
C ARG A 103 15.74 3.98 4.55
N GLU A 104 16.44 4.97 5.08
CA GLU A 104 15.83 6.27 5.36
C GLU A 104 15.61 7.04 4.06
N ILE A 105 14.40 7.59 3.89
CA ILE A 105 14.01 8.27 2.66
C ILE A 105 13.79 9.78 2.86
N VAL A 106 13.33 10.19 4.05
CA VAL A 106 13.16 11.60 4.40
C VAL A 106 13.22 11.76 5.93
N GLN A 107 13.73 12.90 6.37
CA GLN A 107 13.71 13.34 7.76
C GLN A 107 12.91 14.66 7.86
N PRO A 108 11.57 14.60 7.96
CA PRO A 108 10.76 15.79 8.11
C PRO A 108 10.99 16.46 9.48
N ARG A 109 10.46 17.68 9.62
CA ARG A 109 10.44 18.40 10.90
C ARG A 109 9.73 17.57 11.97
N ARG A 110 10.25 17.56 13.21
CA ARG A 110 9.74 16.71 14.29
C ARG A 110 8.28 17.02 14.62
N GLU A 111 7.89 18.28 14.44
CA GLU A 111 6.55 18.85 14.68
C GLU A 111 5.48 18.17 13.82
N LEU A 112 5.86 17.56 12.70
CA LEU A 112 4.95 16.84 11.82
C LEU A 112 4.55 15.44 12.36
N ALA A 113 5.27 14.92 13.35
CA ALA A 113 5.01 13.58 13.89
C ALA A 113 3.56 13.40 14.38
N PRO A 114 2.98 14.25 15.25
CA PRO A 114 1.59 14.11 15.68
C PRO A 114 0.59 14.26 14.53
N LEU A 115 0.87 15.10 13.53
CA LEU A 115 -0.01 15.33 12.38
C LEU A 115 -0.07 14.08 11.48
N LEU A 116 1.09 13.50 11.16
CA LEU A 116 1.16 12.25 10.39
C LEU A 116 0.47 11.10 11.11
N VAL A 117 0.72 10.93 12.41
CA VAL A 117 0.08 9.87 13.22
C VAL A 117 -1.44 10.06 13.23
N SER A 118 -1.91 11.28 13.48
CA SER A 118 -3.35 11.59 13.51
C SER A 118 -4.01 11.26 12.17
N ARG A 119 -3.43 11.73 11.06
CA ARG A 119 -4.00 11.51 9.73
C ARG A 119 -3.99 10.03 9.34
N ILE A 120 -2.93 9.29 9.66
CA ILE A 120 -2.87 7.84 9.42
C ILE A 120 -3.92 7.10 10.25
N LYS A 121 -4.13 7.51 11.52
CA LYS A 121 -5.20 6.94 12.36
C LYS A 121 -6.58 7.18 11.79
N VAL A 122 -6.87 8.38 11.29
CA VAL A 122 -8.13 8.68 10.58
C VAL A 122 -8.31 7.72 9.39
N MET A 123 -7.31 7.61 8.52
CA MET A 123 -7.38 6.75 7.33
C MET A 123 -7.60 5.28 7.68
N ALA A 124 -7.03 4.80 8.79
CA ALA A 124 -7.13 3.43 9.27
C ALA A 124 -8.31 3.17 10.23
N LYS A 125 -9.16 4.19 10.49
CA LYS A 125 -10.29 4.16 11.43
C LYS A 125 -9.89 3.79 12.87
N LEU A 126 -8.75 4.33 13.32
CA LEU A 126 -8.20 4.16 14.66
C LEU A 126 -8.58 5.32 15.59
N ASP A 127 -8.47 5.10 16.90
CA ASP A 127 -8.75 6.14 17.90
C ASP A 127 -7.57 7.13 17.99
N ILE A 128 -7.83 8.38 17.60
CA ILE A 128 -6.86 9.49 17.59
C ILE A 128 -6.52 9.96 19.01
N ALA A 129 -7.50 9.89 19.93
CA ALA A 129 -7.34 10.33 21.31
C ALA A 129 -6.49 9.35 22.12
N GLU A 130 -6.62 8.05 21.84
CA GLU A 130 -5.83 7.02 22.50
C GLU A 130 -4.43 6.91 21.89
N LYS A 131 -3.38 7.05 22.72
CA LYS A 131 -1.96 7.05 22.31
C LYS A 131 -1.09 6.12 23.15
N ARG A 132 -1.68 5.44 24.15
CA ARG A 132 -0.96 4.69 25.20
C ARG A 132 -0.98 3.18 24.97
N VAL A 133 -1.81 2.70 24.06
CA VAL A 133 -1.90 1.29 23.69
C VAL A 133 -1.61 1.10 22.20
N PRO A 134 -1.05 -0.05 21.79
CA PRO A 134 -0.95 -0.38 20.37
C PRO A 134 -2.33 -0.40 19.70
N GLN A 135 -2.40 0.01 18.44
CA GLN A 135 -3.61 -0.04 17.62
C GLN A 135 -3.30 -0.60 16.24
N ASP A 136 -4.20 -1.42 15.70
CA ASP A 136 -4.06 -2.05 14.39
C ASP A 136 -5.27 -1.75 13.52
N GLY A 137 -5.03 -1.41 12.26
CA GLY A 137 -6.06 -1.04 11.29
C GLY A 137 -5.68 -1.41 9.87
N ARG A 138 -6.58 -1.12 8.93
CA ARG A 138 -6.36 -1.34 7.50
C ARG A 138 -6.81 -0.14 6.69
N ILE A 139 -6.10 0.13 5.60
CA ILE A 139 -6.43 1.15 4.62
C ILE A 139 -6.47 0.47 3.24
N SER A 140 -7.59 0.59 2.53
CA SER A 140 -7.70 0.17 1.13
C SER A 140 -7.49 1.39 0.25
N LEU A 141 -6.49 1.38 -0.63
CA LEU A 141 -6.15 2.50 -1.50
C LEU A 141 -6.07 2.06 -2.95
N ARG A 142 -6.48 2.94 -3.87
CA ARG A 142 -6.22 2.77 -5.30
C ARG A 142 -5.15 3.76 -5.74
N LEU A 143 -3.92 3.27 -5.94
CA LEU A 143 -2.76 4.08 -6.31
C LEU A 143 -2.27 3.66 -7.69
N ALA A 144 -2.16 4.60 -8.63
CA ALA A 144 -1.74 4.35 -10.02
C ALA A 144 -2.48 3.17 -10.70
N GLY A 145 -3.79 3.07 -10.46
CA GLY A 145 -4.63 1.99 -11.01
C GLY A 145 -4.47 0.62 -10.33
N ARG A 146 -3.65 0.51 -9.27
CA ARG A 146 -3.49 -0.71 -8.47
C ARG A 146 -4.22 -0.58 -7.14
N GLU A 147 -4.95 -1.62 -6.76
CA GLU A 147 -5.47 -1.74 -5.40
C GLU A 147 -4.37 -2.24 -4.47
N VAL A 148 -4.13 -1.49 -3.40
CA VAL A 148 -3.15 -1.81 -2.37
C VAL A 148 -3.88 -1.86 -1.03
N ASP A 149 -3.70 -2.96 -0.31
CA ASP A 149 -4.17 -3.11 1.06
C ASP A 149 -3.01 -2.77 2.00
N VAL A 150 -3.22 -1.80 2.87
CA VAL A 150 -2.19 -1.35 3.80
C VAL A 150 -2.61 -1.75 5.20
N ARG A 151 -1.83 -2.61 5.86
CA ARG A 151 -2.00 -2.87 7.30
C ARG A 151 -1.24 -1.81 8.08
N VAL A 152 -1.91 -1.17 9.02
CA VAL A 152 -1.34 -0.08 9.83
C VAL A 152 -1.27 -0.54 11.27
N SER A 153 -0.12 -0.35 11.90
CA SER A 153 0.07 -0.56 13.33
C SER A 153 0.66 0.71 13.95
N THR A 154 0.03 1.23 15.00
CA THR A 154 0.61 2.29 15.84
C THR A 154 1.06 1.70 17.17
N LEU A 155 2.22 2.11 17.66
CA LEU A 155 2.77 1.66 18.95
C LEU A 155 3.22 2.86 19.78
N PRO A 156 2.89 2.90 21.09
CA PRO A 156 3.43 3.92 21.98
C PRO A 156 4.96 3.80 22.06
N SER A 157 5.64 4.94 22.09
CA SER A 157 7.09 5.06 22.20
C SER A 157 7.48 6.22 23.12
N SER A 158 8.77 6.35 23.42
CA SER A 158 9.31 7.38 24.32
C SER A 158 9.09 8.80 23.81
N HIS A 159 8.95 8.99 22.49
CA HIS A 159 8.89 10.31 21.85
C HIS A 159 7.63 10.52 21.01
N GLY A 160 6.55 9.80 21.32
CA GLY A 160 5.29 9.79 20.57
C GLY A 160 4.89 8.38 20.16
N GLU A 161 4.15 8.25 19.08
CA GLU A 161 3.80 6.95 18.50
C GLU A 161 4.75 6.60 17.35
N ARG A 162 5.05 5.30 17.23
CA ARG A 162 5.66 4.72 16.03
C ARG A 162 4.56 4.18 15.15
N VAL A 163 4.66 4.43 13.85
CA VAL A 163 3.72 3.88 12.86
C VAL A 163 4.48 2.97 11.92
N VAL A 164 3.92 1.77 11.71
CA VAL A 164 4.36 0.85 10.67
C VAL A 164 3.19 0.61 9.73
N MET A 165 3.41 0.84 8.44
CA MET A 165 2.45 0.53 7.39
C MET A 165 3.02 -0.57 6.51
N ARG A 166 2.39 -1.75 6.52
CA ARG A 166 2.77 -2.86 5.65
C ARG A 166 1.94 -2.81 4.38
N LEU A 167 2.62 -2.75 3.23
CA LEU A 167 2.00 -2.76 1.91
C LEU A 167 1.77 -4.19 1.47
N LEU A 168 0.51 -4.55 1.23
CA LEU A 168 0.12 -5.83 0.66
C LEU A 168 -0.37 -5.56 -0.77
N ASP A 169 0.41 -6.05 -1.73
CA ASP A 169 0.00 -6.04 -3.12
C ASP A 169 -1.12 -7.08 -3.30
N LYS A 170 -2.33 -6.62 -3.62
CA LYS A 170 -3.50 -7.48 -3.88
C LYS A 170 -3.43 -8.17 -5.25
N GLN A 171 -2.32 -8.07 -5.99
CA GLN A 171 -2.18 -8.76 -7.27
C GLN A 171 -2.14 -10.29 -7.11
N ALA A 172 -3.33 -10.90 -7.05
CA ALA A 172 -3.57 -12.32 -7.34
C ALA A 172 -2.99 -12.74 -8.70
N GLY A 173 -2.86 -11.80 -9.65
CA GLY A 173 -2.35 -12.05 -11.00
C GLY A 173 -0.87 -12.42 -11.12
N ARG A 174 -0.08 -12.38 -10.04
CA ARG A 174 1.32 -12.85 -10.02
C ARG A 174 1.51 -14.25 -9.45
N LEU A 175 0.44 -14.92 -9.05
CA LEU A 175 0.48 -16.27 -8.48
C LEU A 175 0.59 -17.32 -9.60
N ASN A 176 1.61 -17.18 -10.46
CA ASN A 176 1.94 -18.16 -11.48
C ASN A 176 3.31 -18.77 -11.17
N MET A 177 3.40 -20.10 -11.24
CA MET A 177 4.65 -20.81 -10.96
C MET A 177 5.82 -20.34 -11.86
N THR A 178 5.54 -19.85 -13.07
CA THR A 178 6.56 -19.33 -14.00
C THR A 178 7.22 -18.03 -13.51
N HIS A 179 6.56 -17.27 -12.63
CA HIS A 179 7.06 -16.01 -12.07
C HIS A 179 7.79 -16.19 -10.74
N LEU A 180 7.94 -17.43 -10.23
CA LEU A 180 8.64 -17.72 -8.97
C LEU A 180 10.17 -17.57 -9.05
N GLY A 181 10.73 -17.40 -10.25
CA GLY A 181 12.18 -17.28 -10.45
C GLY A 181 12.95 -18.61 -10.27
N LEU A 182 12.26 -19.75 -10.40
CA LEU A 182 12.88 -21.07 -10.35
C LEU A 182 13.72 -21.33 -11.59
N MET A 183 14.85 -22.02 -11.43
CA MET A 183 15.58 -22.56 -12.57
C MET A 183 14.71 -23.59 -13.30
N ALA A 184 14.90 -23.76 -14.62
CA ALA A 184 14.06 -24.65 -15.43
C ALA A 184 13.91 -26.07 -14.84
N ASN A 185 15.00 -26.66 -14.37
CA ASN A 185 14.97 -27.98 -13.74
C ASN A 185 14.15 -28.03 -12.44
N ASP A 186 14.22 -26.97 -11.63
CA ASP A 186 13.48 -26.90 -10.36
C ASP A 186 12.01 -26.59 -10.59
N TYR A 187 11.71 -25.75 -11.59
CA TYR A 187 10.34 -25.52 -12.07
C TYR A 187 9.70 -26.83 -12.52
N GLU A 188 10.34 -27.57 -13.43
CA GLU A 188 9.82 -28.86 -13.92
C GLU A 188 9.62 -29.87 -12.79
N ARG A 189 10.58 -29.97 -11.86
CA ARG A 189 10.45 -30.85 -10.69
C ARG A 189 9.28 -30.45 -9.81
N LEU A 190 9.12 -29.17 -9.51
CA LEU A 190 8.03 -28.68 -8.68
C LEU A 190 6.69 -28.94 -9.38
N THR A 191 6.56 -28.61 -10.67
CA THR A 191 5.35 -28.87 -11.48
C THR A 191 4.97 -30.35 -11.47
N GLN A 192 5.95 -31.26 -11.63
CA GLN A 192 5.70 -32.71 -11.55
C GLN A 192 5.25 -33.16 -10.16
N LEU A 193 5.82 -32.58 -9.09
CA LEU A 193 5.49 -32.93 -7.72
C LEU A 193 4.07 -32.49 -7.34
N VAL A 194 3.69 -31.25 -7.68
CA VAL A 194 2.37 -30.71 -7.33
C VAL A 194 1.22 -31.42 -8.07
N HIS A 195 1.48 -31.96 -9.26
CA HIS A 195 0.50 -32.72 -10.04
C HIS A 195 0.35 -34.20 -9.64
N ARG A 196 1.09 -34.68 -8.63
CA ARG A 196 0.93 -36.07 -8.17
C ARG A 196 -0.43 -36.27 -7.50
N PRO A 197 -1.06 -37.45 -7.66
CA PRO A 197 -2.40 -37.71 -7.11
C PRO A 197 -2.45 -37.70 -5.58
N HIS A 198 -1.32 -37.97 -4.91
CA HIS A 198 -1.20 -37.94 -3.46
C HIS A 198 0.26 -37.74 -3.04
N GLY A 199 0.47 -37.09 -1.90
CA GLY A 199 1.79 -36.83 -1.32
C GLY A 199 1.76 -35.61 -0.42
N ILE A 200 2.82 -35.42 0.35
CA ILE A 200 3.01 -34.22 1.19
C ILE A 200 4.15 -33.42 0.59
N ILE A 201 3.92 -32.13 0.34
CA ILE A 201 4.93 -31.16 -0.06
C ILE A 201 5.09 -30.16 1.09
N LEU A 202 6.33 -29.97 1.54
CA LEU A 202 6.67 -29.04 2.61
C LEU A 202 7.50 -27.88 2.04
N VAL A 203 6.95 -26.66 2.11
CA VAL A 203 7.67 -25.44 1.74
C VAL A 203 8.20 -24.79 3.01
N THR A 204 9.52 -24.76 3.17
CA THR A 204 10.19 -24.29 4.40
C THR A 204 11.08 -23.07 4.12
N GLY A 205 11.39 -22.32 5.17
CA GLY A 205 12.19 -21.09 5.07
C GLY A 205 11.79 -20.04 6.12
N PRO A 206 12.65 -19.03 6.37
CA PRO A 206 12.39 -17.98 7.34
C PRO A 206 11.21 -17.08 6.93
N THR A 207 10.76 -16.19 7.81
CA THR A 207 9.74 -15.19 7.49
C THR A 207 10.15 -14.35 6.28
N GLY A 208 9.22 -14.11 5.35
CA GLY A 208 9.48 -13.32 4.14
C GLY A 208 10.18 -14.06 3.00
N SER A 209 10.48 -15.36 3.12
CA SER A 209 11.17 -16.13 2.08
C SER A 209 10.29 -16.58 0.90
N GLY A 210 9.08 -16.03 0.72
CA GLY A 210 8.20 -16.37 -0.40
C GLY A 210 7.44 -17.70 -0.29
N LYS A 211 7.34 -18.32 0.90
CA LYS A 211 6.63 -19.60 1.09
C LYS A 211 5.16 -19.54 0.67
N THR A 212 4.43 -18.57 1.21
CA THR A 212 3.01 -18.36 0.89
C THR A 212 2.83 -18.11 -0.61
N THR A 213 3.66 -17.25 -1.20
CA THR A 213 3.64 -16.99 -2.66
C THR A 213 3.87 -18.25 -3.48
N THR A 214 4.81 -19.11 -3.07
CA THR A 214 5.10 -20.39 -3.75
C THR A 214 3.90 -21.35 -3.67
N LEU A 215 3.30 -21.48 -2.49
CA LEU A 215 2.12 -22.33 -2.29
C LEU A 215 0.92 -21.83 -3.10
N TYR A 216 0.62 -20.54 -3.05
CA TYR A 216 -0.48 -19.95 -3.80
C TYR A 216 -0.28 -20.05 -5.32
N ALA A 217 0.95 -19.92 -5.81
CA ALA A 217 1.26 -20.13 -7.22
C ALA A 217 1.03 -21.58 -7.66
N ALA A 218 1.39 -22.56 -6.81
CA ALA A 218 1.11 -23.97 -7.08
C ALA A 218 -0.40 -24.29 -7.03
N LEU A 219 -1.13 -23.72 -6.07
CA LEU A 219 -2.59 -23.89 -5.99
C LEU A 219 -3.29 -23.28 -7.22
N SER A 220 -2.84 -22.11 -7.66
CA SER A 220 -3.38 -21.48 -8.88
C SER A 220 -3.10 -22.30 -10.15
N ASP A 221 -1.95 -22.98 -10.22
CA ASP A 221 -1.60 -23.88 -11.34
C ASP A 221 -2.48 -25.14 -11.37
N LEU A 222 -2.82 -25.67 -10.19
CA LEU A 222 -3.70 -26.85 -10.05
C LEU A 222 -5.19 -26.54 -10.21
N ASN A 223 -5.58 -25.26 -10.16
CA ASN A 223 -6.96 -24.81 -10.18
C ASN A 223 -7.54 -24.80 -11.62
N ASP A 224 -7.78 -25.99 -12.14
CA ASP A 224 -8.33 -26.24 -13.48
C ASP A 224 -9.81 -26.70 -13.45
N ASN A 225 -10.51 -26.50 -12.33
CA ASN A 225 -11.87 -26.98 -12.05
C ASN A 225 -12.05 -28.52 -12.10
N THR A 226 -10.97 -29.31 -12.19
CA THR A 226 -11.06 -30.78 -12.16
C THR A 226 -10.82 -31.38 -10.78
N ARG A 227 -10.35 -30.57 -9.83
CA ARG A 227 -10.00 -30.96 -8.45
C ARG A 227 -10.76 -30.10 -7.46
N ASN A 228 -11.16 -30.69 -6.34
CA ASN A 228 -11.66 -29.94 -5.18
C ASN A 228 -10.47 -29.59 -4.27
N ILE A 229 -10.15 -28.30 -4.17
CA ILE A 229 -8.99 -27.79 -3.42
C ILE A 229 -9.50 -27.04 -2.19
N LEU A 230 -8.97 -27.38 -1.00
CA LEU A 230 -9.36 -26.76 0.27
C LEU A 230 -8.10 -26.35 1.04
N THR A 231 -8.12 -25.15 1.62
CA THR A 231 -7.02 -24.62 2.46
C THR A 231 -7.49 -24.31 3.88
N ALA A 232 -6.56 -24.37 4.83
CA ALA A 232 -6.74 -23.89 6.20
C ALA A 232 -5.61 -22.91 6.50
N GLU A 233 -5.95 -21.65 6.79
CA GLU A 233 -5.00 -20.53 6.85
C GLU A 233 -5.29 -19.62 8.05
N ASP A 234 -4.25 -18.93 8.52
CA ASP A 234 -4.33 -17.99 9.64
C ASP A 234 -3.36 -16.80 9.44
N PRO A 235 -3.81 -15.68 8.83
CA PRO A 235 -5.08 -15.47 8.11
C PRO A 235 -5.00 -15.91 6.65
N ILE A 236 -6.12 -15.85 5.92
CA ILE A 236 -6.13 -15.94 4.45
C ILE A 236 -5.38 -14.73 3.87
N GLU A 237 -4.38 -14.99 3.03
CA GLU A 237 -3.52 -13.93 2.46
C GLU A 237 -4.00 -13.45 1.08
N TYR A 238 -4.47 -14.36 0.21
CA TYR A 238 -5.06 -14.00 -1.09
C TYR A 238 -6.39 -14.73 -1.32
N GLN A 239 -7.30 -14.12 -2.05
CA GLN A 239 -8.50 -14.79 -2.53
C GLN A 239 -8.20 -15.37 -3.92
N LEU A 240 -8.19 -16.70 -4.01
CA LEU A 240 -8.16 -17.43 -5.29
C LEU A 240 -9.60 -17.78 -5.67
N GLU A 241 -10.00 -17.48 -6.89
CA GLU A 241 -11.30 -17.85 -7.44
C GLU A 241 -11.26 -19.32 -7.88
N GLY A 242 -12.17 -20.16 -7.38
CA GLY A 242 -12.24 -21.60 -7.66
C GLY A 242 -12.83 -22.38 -6.50
#